data_AF-A0A8J2QTJ0-F1
#
_entry.id   AF-A0A8J2QTJ0-F1
#
_cell.length_a   1.000
_cell.length_b   1.000
_cell.length_c   1.000
_cell.angle_alpha   90.00
_cell.angle_beta   90.00
_cell.angle_gamma   90.00
#
_symmetry.space_group_name_H-M   'P 1'
#
loop_
_entity.id
_entity.type
_entity.pdbx_description
1 polymer ?
#
loop_
_entity_poly.entity_id
_entity_poly.type
_entity_poly.pdbx_seq_one_letter_code
_entity_poly.pdbx_strand_id
1 'polypeptide(L)'
;MIRISDFHFAGETQCLPLLIISILWTLVYTVPQMSDIQLERTLADRVMMQRHIKCALSEGPCDPTGMRLRTLAPLVLRGSCPQCSSQETRQIRRTLAYVQRNYPWEWAKIISHVIVILAMAALCVAETQRPAVSDTALEDALNDKRFIQRQLKCALGEAPCDPIGKRLKTLAPLVLRGACPQCTPQETKQIQRTLSYVQRNFPQQWAKIVRQYSG
;
A
#
# COMPACT_ATOMS: atom_id res chain seq x y z
N MET A 1 15.73 10.13 -31.50
CA MET A 1 16.71 10.31 -30.41
C MET A 1 15.97 10.84 -29.19
N ILE A 2 15.64 9.97 -28.24
CA ILE A 2 15.00 10.36 -26.98
C ILE A 2 16.15 10.73 -26.02
N ARG A 3 16.18 11.98 -25.54
CA ARG A 3 17.26 12.50 -24.69
C ARG A 3 17.04 12.06 -23.24
N ILE A 4 18.16 11.76 -22.57
CA ILE A 4 18.27 11.34 -21.16
C ILE A 4 17.83 12.46 -20.16
N SER A 5 17.46 13.64 -20.65
CA SER A 5 17.09 14.82 -19.87
C SER A 5 15.61 14.93 -19.47
N ASP A 6 14.73 14.03 -19.93
CA ASP A 6 13.29 14.08 -19.56
C ASP A 6 12.96 13.35 -18.25
N PHE A 7 13.96 12.72 -17.60
CA PHE A 7 13.81 12.27 -16.23
C PHE A 7 14.04 13.44 -15.27
N HIS A 8 13.00 14.26 -15.13
CA HIS A 8 12.90 15.21 -14.03
C HIS A 8 12.88 14.42 -12.72
N PHE A 9 14.04 14.38 -12.08
CA PHE A 9 14.26 13.79 -10.76
C PHE A 9 13.73 14.79 -9.72
N ALA A 10 12.41 14.79 -9.49
CA ALA A 10 11.78 15.57 -8.45
C ALA A 10 11.40 14.65 -7.29
N GLY A 11 12.16 14.76 -6.18
CA GLY A 11 11.66 14.40 -4.86
C GLY A 11 11.74 12.92 -4.49
N GLU A 12 12.95 12.42 -4.25
CA GLU A 12 13.20 11.25 -3.39
C GLU A 12 12.93 11.59 -1.89
N THR A 13 11.87 12.35 -1.63
CA THR A 13 11.26 12.65 -0.32
C THR A 13 9.74 12.53 -0.41
N GLN A 14 9.25 11.49 -1.09
CA GLN A 14 7.84 11.14 -1.10
C GLN A 14 7.51 10.32 0.16
N CYS A 15 6.71 10.96 1.03
CA CYS A 15 5.68 10.31 1.83
C CYS A 15 6.12 9.00 2.49
N LEU A 16 6.95 9.10 3.53
CA LEU A 16 7.00 8.09 4.58
C LEU A 16 5.55 7.85 5.04
N PRO A 17 4.94 6.68 4.75
CA PRO A 17 3.81 6.31 5.55
C PRO A 17 4.36 6.14 6.97
N LEU A 18 3.67 6.67 7.97
CA LEU A 18 3.88 6.28 9.36
C LEU A 18 3.55 4.78 9.51
N LEU A 19 4.40 3.92 8.96
CA LEU A 19 4.39 2.46 9.04
C LEU A 19 5.56 2.00 9.91
N ILE A 20 5.76 2.68 11.04
CA ILE A 20 6.57 2.15 12.15
C ILE A 20 5.80 2.34 13.47
N ILE A 21 4.56 1.83 13.51
CA ILE A 21 3.84 1.33 14.69
C ILE A 21 2.83 0.34 14.07
N SER A 22 2.87 -0.98 14.19
CA SER A 22 3.37 -1.88 15.22
C SER A 22 3.51 -3.28 14.62
N ILE A 23 4.73 -3.69 14.25
CA ILE A 23 5.06 -5.13 14.16
C ILE A 23 5.40 -5.54 15.59
N LEU A 24 4.37 -5.77 16.40
CA LEU A 24 4.40 -6.46 17.70
C LEU A 24 3.04 -6.26 18.35
N TRP A 25 2.13 -7.19 18.08
CA TRP A 25 1.40 -7.99 19.08
C TRP A 25 0.25 -8.68 18.36
N THR A 26 0.55 -9.89 17.88
CA THR A 26 -0.42 -10.97 17.78
C THR A 26 -0.92 -11.29 19.19
N LEU A 27 -1.84 -10.47 19.68
CA LEU A 27 -2.88 -10.92 20.57
C LEU A 27 -4.16 -10.68 19.81
N VAL A 28 -4.80 -11.79 19.42
CA VAL A 28 -6.24 -11.81 19.18
C VAL A 28 -6.86 -11.34 20.50
N TYR A 29 -7.01 -10.03 20.66
CA TYR A 29 -8.00 -9.50 21.57
C TYR A 29 -9.32 -9.94 20.94
N THR A 30 -9.87 -11.04 21.47
CA THR A 30 -11.30 -11.30 21.36
C THR A 30 -11.98 -10.11 22.02
N VAL A 31 -12.18 -9.03 21.25
CA VAL A 31 -12.98 -7.89 21.68
C VAL A 31 -14.36 -8.49 21.96
N PRO A 32 -14.87 -8.41 23.20
CA PRO A 32 -16.14 -9.02 23.55
C PRO A 32 -17.21 -8.47 22.61
N GLN A 33 -18.00 -9.36 21.99
CA GLN A 33 -19.13 -8.94 21.17
C GLN A 33 -20.09 -8.14 22.04
N MET A 34 -20.26 -6.86 21.70
CA MET A 34 -21.21 -6.00 22.38
C MET A 34 -22.64 -6.45 22.06
N SER A 35 -23.48 -6.62 23.08
CA SER A 35 -24.90 -6.90 22.86
C SER A 35 -25.63 -5.67 22.33
N ASP A 36 -26.78 -5.88 21.67
CA ASP A 36 -27.60 -4.77 21.17
C ASP A 36 -28.07 -3.83 22.29
N ILE A 37 -28.30 -4.35 23.50
CA ILE A 37 -28.69 -3.54 24.67
C ILE A 37 -27.53 -2.63 25.12
N GLN A 38 -26.31 -3.16 25.13
CA GLN A 38 -25.11 -2.36 25.47
C GLN A 38 -24.86 -1.28 24.41
N LEU A 39 -25.12 -1.58 23.14
CA LEU A 39 -25.06 -0.58 22.07
C LEU A 39 -26.05 0.55 22.33
N GLU A 40 -27.32 0.25 22.61
CA GLU A 40 -28.33 1.29 22.88
C GLU A 40 -27.96 2.19 24.06
N ARG A 41 -27.45 1.61 25.15
CA ARG A 41 -26.97 2.37 26.31
C ARG A 41 -25.83 3.32 25.92
N THR A 42 -24.90 2.84 25.08
CA THR A 42 -23.77 3.63 24.59
C THR A 42 -24.25 4.76 23.68
N LEU A 43 -25.19 4.49 22.76
CA LEU A 43 -25.76 5.50 21.86
C LEU A 43 -26.52 6.59 22.63
N ALA A 44 -27.23 6.20 23.70
CA ALA A 44 -27.95 7.13 24.56
C ALA A 44 -27.04 8.01 25.44
N ASP A 45 -25.81 7.56 25.72
CA ASP A 45 -24.82 8.34 26.48
C ASP A 45 -24.18 9.41 25.59
N ARG A 46 -24.67 10.65 25.73
CA ARG A 46 -24.16 11.81 25.00
C ARG A 46 -22.67 12.08 25.25
N VAL A 47 -22.18 11.87 26.47
CA VAL A 47 -20.77 12.13 26.81
C VAL A 47 -19.88 11.09 26.13
N MET A 48 -20.29 9.82 26.16
CA MET A 48 -19.57 8.74 25.48
C MET A 48 -19.59 8.93 23.97
N MET A 49 -20.73 9.29 23.37
CA MET A 49 -20.84 9.54 21.94
C MET A 49 -19.99 10.71 21.48
N GLN A 50 -19.95 11.81 22.23
CA GLN A 50 -19.08 12.96 21.94
C GLN A 50 -17.59 12.58 21.99
N ARG A 51 -17.17 11.71 22.90
CA ARG A 51 -15.78 11.17 22.91
C ARG A 51 -15.49 10.35 21.66
N HIS A 52 -16.40 9.45 21.26
CA HIS A 52 -16.24 8.64 20.05
C HIS A 52 -16.21 9.49 18.77
N ILE A 53 -17.03 10.54 18.70
CA ILE A 53 -17.04 11.50 17.57
C ILE A 53 -15.71 12.25 17.50
N LYS A 54 -15.18 12.74 18.64
CA LYS A 54 -13.85 13.36 18.70
C LYS A 54 -12.75 12.39 18.30
N CYS A 55 -12.82 11.11 18.72
CA CYS A 55 -11.90 10.09 18.22
C CYS A 55 -11.98 9.94 16.69
N ALA A 56 -13.17 9.89 16.10
CA ALA A 56 -13.34 9.78 14.66
C ALA A 56 -12.70 10.97 13.89
N LEU A 57 -12.76 12.16 14.48
CA LEU A 57 -12.14 13.39 13.96
C LEU A 57 -10.64 13.53 14.30
N SER A 58 -10.07 12.64 15.12
CA SER A 58 -8.71 12.78 15.69
C SER A 58 -8.52 14.00 16.60
N GLU A 59 -9.57 14.45 17.28
CA GLU A 59 -9.59 15.64 18.14
C GLU A 59 -9.58 15.31 19.65
N GLY A 60 -9.32 14.05 20.01
CA GLY A 60 -9.38 13.62 21.40
C GLY A 60 -8.90 12.19 21.62
N PRO A 61 -8.93 11.73 22.89
CA PRO A 61 -8.55 10.37 23.24
C PRO A 61 -9.48 9.36 22.58
N CYS A 62 -8.93 8.20 22.25
CA CYS A 62 -9.71 7.11 21.67
C CYS A 62 -9.55 5.84 22.50
N ASP A 63 -10.67 5.31 22.97
CA ASP A 63 -10.75 4.02 23.64
C ASP A 63 -10.77 2.87 22.62
N PRO A 64 -10.61 1.60 23.05
CA PRO A 64 -10.58 0.47 22.13
C PRO A 64 -11.84 0.32 21.26
N THR A 65 -13.03 0.63 21.79
CA THR A 65 -14.28 0.58 21.03
C THR A 65 -14.33 1.69 19.99
N GLY A 66 -13.94 2.91 20.37
CA GLY A 66 -13.77 4.03 19.44
C GLY A 66 -12.78 3.75 18.32
N MET A 67 -11.63 3.15 18.63
CA MET A 67 -10.61 2.82 17.62
C MET A 67 -11.14 1.78 16.64
N ARG A 68 -11.80 0.74 17.16
CA ARG A 68 -12.39 -0.32 16.32
C ARG A 68 -13.49 0.25 15.42
N LEU A 69 -14.36 1.10 15.94
CA LEU A 69 -15.39 1.78 15.15
C LEU A 69 -14.78 2.69 14.08
N ARG A 70 -13.80 3.51 14.44
CA ARG A 70 -13.08 4.41 13.51
C ARG A 70 -12.43 3.66 12.34
N THR A 71 -11.86 2.49 12.61
CA THR A 71 -11.20 1.66 11.59
C THR A 71 -12.19 0.91 10.70
N LEU A 72 -13.28 0.39 11.27
CA LEU A 72 -14.22 -0.48 10.54
C LEU A 72 -15.34 0.30 9.83
N ALA A 73 -15.73 1.48 10.33
CA ALA A 73 -16.80 2.29 9.73
C ALA A 73 -16.59 2.59 8.24
N PRO A 74 -15.38 2.97 7.76
CA PRO A 74 -15.14 3.18 6.33
C PRO A 74 -15.33 1.91 5.49
N LEU A 75 -15.01 0.73 6.03
CA LEU A 75 -15.21 -0.55 5.34
C LEU A 75 -16.70 -0.87 5.21
N VAL A 76 -17.45 -0.69 6.30
CA VAL A 76 -18.90 -0.89 6.32
C VAL A 76 -19.63 0.07 5.37
N LEU A 77 -19.21 1.34 5.28
CA LEU A 77 -19.74 2.33 4.34
C LEU A 77 -19.45 1.97 2.87
N ARG A 78 -18.31 1.33 2.58
CA ARG A 78 -17.96 0.82 1.24
C ARG A 78 -18.73 -0.44 0.85
N GLY A 79 -19.48 -1.04 1.77
CA GLY A 79 -20.33 -2.20 1.51
C GLY A 79 -19.69 -3.55 1.84
N SER A 80 -18.40 -3.61 2.19
CA SER A 80 -17.74 -4.86 2.57
C SER A 80 -16.80 -4.68 3.76
N CYS A 81 -16.96 -5.53 4.77
CA CYS A 81 -16.06 -5.62 5.91
C CYS A 81 -15.69 -7.09 6.17
N PRO A 82 -14.60 -7.62 5.61
CA PRO A 82 -14.21 -9.02 5.79
C PRO A 82 -13.77 -9.35 7.23
N GLN A 83 -13.46 -8.33 8.03
CA GLN A 83 -13.00 -8.46 9.41
C GLN A 83 -14.12 -8.26 10.44
N CYS A 84 -15.36 -8.01 9.98
CA CYS A 84 -16.51 -7.77 10.84
C CYS A 84 -17.39 -9.03 10.94
N SER A 85 -17.98 -9.24 12.12
CA SER A 85 -19.13 -10.16 12.22
C SER A 85 -20.40 -9.55 11.60
N SER A 86 -21.42 -10.37 11.32
CA SER A 86 -22.72 -9.89 10.82
C SER A 86 -23.39 -8.95 11.82
N GLN A 87 -23.33 -9.27 13.11
CA GLN A 87 -23.82 -8.44 14.20
C GLN A 87 -23.07 -7.11 14.25
N GLU A 88 -21.73 -7.14 14.23
CA GLU A 88 -20.89 -5.93 14.28
C GLU A 88 -21.16 -5.00 13.10
N THR A 89 -21.32 -5.56 11.90
CA THR A 89 -21.69 -4.78 10.70
C THR A 89 -23.03 -4.07 10.90
N ARG A 90 -24.04 -4.75 11.45
CA ARG A 90 -25.35 -4.16 11.77
C ARG A 90 -25.24 -3.07 12.84
N GLN A 91 -24.45 -3.29 13.88
CA GLN A 91 -24.24 -2.35 14.97
C GLN A 91 -23.50 -1.09 14.50
N ILE A 92 -22.48 -1.24 13.66
CA ILE A 92 -21.78 -0.11 13.03
C ILE A 92 -22.76 0.69 12.16
N ARG A 93 -23.56 0.02 11.30
CA ARG A 93 -24.58 0.71 10.48
C ARG A 93 -25.58 1.49 11.34
N ARG A 94 -26.06 0.90 12.44
CA ARG A 94 -26.97 1.56 13.39
C ARG A 94 -26.31 2.77 14.05
N THR A 95 -25.05 2.64 14.46
CA THR A 95 -24.27 3.75 15.05
C THR A 95 -24.09 4.89 14.06
N LEU A 96 -23.73 4.59 12.80
CA LEU A 96 -23.60 5.59 11.75
C LEU A 96 -24.91 6.31 11.48
N ALA A 97 -26.02 5.57 11.38
CA ALA A 97 -27.36 6.17 11.22
C ALA A 97 -27.77 7.03 12.42
N TYR A 98 -27.44 6.58 13.64
CA TYR A 98 -27.69 7.35 14.86
C TYR A 98 -26.90 8.66 14.88
N VAL A 99 -25.61 8.63 14.52
CA VAL A 99 -24.76 9.83 14.44
C VAL A 99 -25.27 10.79 13.37
N GLN A 100 -25.60 10.27 12.18
CA GLN A 100 -26.16 11.08 11.09
C GLN A 100 -27.46 11.79 11.49
N ARG A 101 -28.31 11.14 12.30
CA ARG A 101 -29.60 11.70 12.72
C ARG A 101 -29.51 12.65 13.92
N ASN A 102 -28.64 12.38 14.89
CA ASN A 102 -28.59 13.10 16.17
C ASN A 102 -27.43 14.11 16.27
N TYR A 103 -26.38 13.97 15.44
CA TYR A 103 -25.18 14.82 15.43
C TYR A 103 -24.83 15.26 13.98
N PRO A 104 -25.73 16.00 13.30
CA PRO A 104 -25.60 16.29 11.87
C PRO A 104 -24.39 17.18 11.54
N TRP A 105 -24.04 18.11 12.43
CA TRP A 105 -22.89 19.01 12.25
C TRP A 105 -21.57 18.26 12.34
N GLU A 106 -21.44 17.40 13.35
CA GLU A 106 -20.26 16.55 13.54
C GLU A 106 -20.15 15.52 12.43
N TRP A 107 -21.27 14.95 11.97
CA TRP A 107 -21.31 14.07 10.81
C TRP A 107 -20.78 14.78 9.55
N ALA A 108 -21.26 16.00 9.26
CA ALA A 108 -20.76 16.79 8.14
C ALA A 108 -19.26 17.07 8.25
N LYS A 109 -18.77 17.36 9.46
CA LYS A 109 -17.34 17.55 9.74
C LYS A 109 -16.54 16.27 9.46
N ILE A 110 -17.01 15.10 9.89
CA ILE A 110 -16.37 13.80 9.62
C ILE A 110 -16.29 13.55 8.11
N ILE A 111 -17.40 13.73 7.37
CA ILE A 111 -17.42 13.53 5.92
C ILE A 111 -16.47 14.50 5.22
N SER A 112 -16.46 15.78 5.62
CA SER A 112 -15.53 16.78 5.07
C SER A 112 -14.06 16.37 5.30
N HIS A 113 -13.70 15.93 6.51
CA HIS A 113 -12.35 15.44 6.81
C HIS A 113 -11.97 14.25 5.92
N VAL A 114 -12.88 13.29 5.73
CA VAL A 114 -12.64 12.12 4.87
C VAL A 114 -12.46 12.54 3.41
N ILE A 115 -13.27 13.47 2.89
CA ILE A 115 -13.15 13.96 1.51
C ILE A 115 -11.80 14.67 1.31
N VAL A 116 -11.39 15.54 2.25
CA VAL A 116 -10.10 16.25 2.18
C VAL A 116 -8.93 15.26 2.20
N ILE A 117 -8.96 14.26 3.09
CA ILE A 117 -7.92 13.22 3.15
C ILE A 117 -7.87 12.43 1.85
N LEU A 118 -9.01 12.05 1.27
CA LEU A 118 -9.07 11.33 0.00
C LEU A 118 -8.61 12.19 -1.18
N ALA A 119 -8.95 13.48 -1.21
CA ALA A 119 -8.50 14.41 -2.24
C ALA A 119 -6.97 14.63 -2.17
N MET A 120 -6.42 14.80 -0.96
CA MET A 120 -4.98 14.86 -0.72
C MET A 120 -4.28 13.56 -1.13
N ALA A 121 -4.85 12.40 -0.77
CA ALA A 121 -4.31 11.11 -1.19
C ALA A 121 -4.32 10.96 -2.72
N ALA A 122 -5.39 11.37 -3.40
CA ALA A 122 -5.50 11.33 -4.86
C ALA A 122 -4.45 12.21 -5.56
N LEU A 123 -4.15 13.40 -5.00
CA LEU A 123 -3.06 14.25 -5.47
C LEU A 123 -1.68 13.60 -5.27
N CYS A 124 -1.53 12.72 -4.26
CA CYS A 124 -0.32 11.91 -4.07
C CYS A 124 -0.24 10.67 -4.98
N VAL A 125 -1.32 10.22 -5.64
CA VAL A 125 -1.30 9.08 -6.59
C VAL A 125 -0.89 9.51 -8.00
N ALA A 126 -0.27 10.68 -8.17
CA ALA A 126 0.27 11.10 -9.46
C ALA A 126 1.54 10.34 -9.90
N GLU A 127 2.07 9.39 -9.11
CA GLU A 127 3.37 8.78 -9.40
C GLU A 127 3.48 7.28 -9.09
N THR A 128 2.58 6.48 -9.66
CA THR A 128 2.84 5.04 -9.87
C THR A 128 2.52 4.55 -11.28
N GLN A 129 2.28 5.44 -12.25
CA GLN A 129 2.26 5.03 -13.65
C GLN A 129 3.69 4.82 -14.15
N ARG A 130 4.18 3.60 -13.95
CA ARG A 130 5.39 3.14 -14.62
C ARG A 130 5.09 3.15 -16.13
N PRO A 131 5.86 3.87 -16.95
CA PRO A 131 5.66 3.82 -18.39
C PRO A 131 5.79 2.37 -18.87
N ALA A 132 4.85 1.94 -19.70
CA ALA A 132 4.89 0.60 -20.29
C ALA A 132 6.15 0.49 -21.17
N VAL A 133 6.90 -0.60 -21.00
CA VAL A 133 8.08 -0.88 -21.83
C VAL A 133 7.60 -1.61 -23.08
N SER A 134 7.88 -1.05 -24.27
CA SER A 134 7.60 -1.75 -25.53
C SER A 134 8.54 -2.92 -25.72
N ASP A 135 8.11 -3.93 -26.48
CA ASP A 135 8.95 -5.09 -26.77
C ASP A 135 10.23 -4.72 -27.55
N THR A 136 10.16 -3.69 -28.40
CA THR A 136 11.32 -3.14 -29.12
C THR A 136 12.34 -2.51 -28.17
N ALA A 137 11.89 -1.69 -27.22
CA ALA A 137 12.77 -1.06 -26.23
C ALA A 137 13.43 -2.11 -25.32
N LEU A 138 12.71 -3.18 -24.99
CA LEU A 138 13.28 -4.31 -24.27
C LEU A 138 14.38 -5.00 -25.08
N GLU A 139 14.13 -5.27 -26.37
CA GLU A 139 15.12 -5.90 -27.25
C GLU A 139 16.38 -5.05 -27.42
N ASP A 140 16.22 -3.75 -27.64
CA ASP A 140 17.34 -2.80 -27.73
C ASP A 140 18.18 -2.82 -26.45
N ALA A 141 17.54 -2.83 -25.28
CA ALA A 141 18.23 -2.91 -23.99
C ALA A 141 18.94 -4.25 -23.77
N LEU A 142 18.35 -5.37 -24.21
CA LEU A 142 18.99 -6.69 -24.13
C LEU A 142 20.16 -6.81 -25.10
N ASN A 143 20.10 -6.14 -26.26
CA ASN A 143 21.17 -6.14 -27.25
C ASN A 143 22.37 -5.25 -26.83
N ASP A 144 22.16 -4.25 -25.98
CA ASP A 144 23.24 -3.46 -25.40
C ASP A 144 23.96 -4.23 -24.27
N LYS A 145 25.01 -4.98 -24.67
CA LYS A 145 25.86 -5.73 -23.71
C LYS A 145 26.47 -4.85 -22.64
N ARG A 146 26.80 -3.58 -22.94
CA ARG A 146 27.40 -2.65 -21.98
C ARG A 146 26.38 -2.22 -20.95
N PHE A 147 25.14 -1.97 -21.37
CA PHE A 147 24.02 -1.72 -20.48
C PHE A 147 23.79 -2.91 -19.55
N ILE A 148 23.61 -4.12 -20.09
CA ILE A 148 23.37 -5.33 -19.27
C ILE A 148 24.49 -5.57 -18.26
N GLN A 149 25.75 -5.47 -18.67
CA GLN A 149 26.88 -5.63 -17.75
C GLN A 149 26.87 -4.60 -16.61
N ARG A 150 26.49 -3.35 -16.90
CA ARG A 150 26.35 -2.31 -15.86
C ARG A 150 25.26 -2.67 -14.86
N GLN A 151 24.11 -3.13 -15.35
CA GLN A 151 23.00 -3.55 -14.49
C GLN A 151 23.35 -4.77 -13.63
N LEU A 152 24.05 -5.75 -14.19
CA LEU A 152 24.53 -6.93 -13.45
C LEU A 152 25.53 -6.55 -12.35
N LYS A 153 26.47 -5.65 -12.64
CA LYS A 153 27.41 -5.14 -11.62
C LYS A 153 26.69 -4.38 -10.51
N CYS A 154 25.70 -3.55 -10.84
CA CYS A 154 24.85 -2.90 -9.84
C CYS A 154 24.12 -3.92 -8.95
N ALA A 155 23.53 -4.96 -9.56
CA ALA A 155 22.84 -6.02 -8.84
C ALA A 155 23.78 -6.77 -7.87
N LEU A 156 25.02 -7.01 -8.28
CA LEU A 156 26.05 -7.64 -7.44
C LEU A 156 26.74 -6.70 -6.44
N GLY A 157 26.45 -5.39 -6.50
CA GLY A 157 27.13 -4.39 -5.66
C GLY A 157 28.57 -4.09 -6.10
N GLU A 158 28.96 -4.49 -7.31
CA GLU A 158 30.29 -4.25 -7.89
C GLU A 158 30.39 -2.85 -8.56
N ALA A 159 29.27 -2.15 -8.76
CA ALA A 159 29.21 -0.82 -9.35
C ALA A 159 28.01 -0.01 -8.81
N PRO A 160 28.03 1.34 -8.88
CA PRO A 160 26.87 2.16 -8.54
C PRO A 160 25.69 1.87 -9.47
N CYS A 161 24.49 1.93 -8.91
CA CYS A 161 23.24 1.72 -9.63
C CYS A 161 22.70 3.03 -10.20
N ASP A 162 22.25 2.99 -11.45
CA ASP A 162 21.38 3.99 -12.03
C ASP A 162 19.93 3.78 -11.53
N PRO A 163 18.98 4.69 -11.81
CA PRO A 163 17.60 4.55 -11.34
C PRO A 163 16.94 3.22 -11.76
N ILE A 164 17.25 2.75 -12.98
CA ILE A 164 16.78 1.46 -13.49
C ILE A 164 17.36 0.31 -12.65
N GLY A 165 18.68 0.27 -12.48
CA GLY A 165 19.36 -0.75 -11.69
C GLY A 165 18.92 -0.80 -10.24
N LYS A 166 18.71 0.35 -9.59
CA LYS A 166 18.16 0.43 -8.22
C LYS A 166 16.81 -0.27 -8.15
N ARG A 167 15.91 0.02 -9.09
CA ARG A 167 14.58 -0.60 -9.13
C ARG A 167 14.64 -2.10 -9.38
N LEU A 168 15.45 -2.55 -10.34
CA LEU A 168 15.64 -3.98 -10.63
C LEU A 168 16.20 -4.72 -9.42
N LYS A 169 17.20 -4.14 -8.75
CA LYS A 169 17.82 -4.69 -7.54
C LYS A 169 16.82 -4.90 -6.41
N THR A 170 15.92 -3.95 -6.18
CA THR A 170 14.87 -4.05 -5.16
C THR A 170 13.84 -5.15 -5.49
N LEU A 171 13.54 -5.38 -6.77
CA LEU A 171 12.56 -6.38 -7.21
C LEU A 171 13.13 -7.78 -7.37
N ALA A 172 14.45 -7.91 -7.50
CA ALA A 172 15.14 -9.18 -7.76
C ALA A 172 14.74 -10.33 -6.79
N PRO A 173 14.66 -10.13 -5.45
CA PRO A 173 14.29 -11.20 -4.53
C PRO A 173 12.87 -11.74 -4.74
N LEU A 174 11.93 -10.90 -5.18
CA LEU A 174 10.54 -11.30 -5.43
C LEU A 174 10.45 -12.09 -6.74
N VAL A 175 11.04 -11.52 -7.80
CA VAL A 175 11.04 -12.11 -9.14
C VAL A 175 11.74 -13.47 -9.16
N LEU A 176 12.86 -13.63 -8.47
CA LEU A 176 13.59 -14.91 -8.40
C LEU A 176 12.85 -15.99 -7.62
N ARG A 177 11.93 -15.62 -6.72
CA ARG A 177 11.02 -16.54 -6.03
C ARG A 177 9.76 -16.86 -6.84
N GLY A 178 9.65 -16.32 -8.06
CA GLY A 178 8.49 -16.50 -8.94
C GLY A 178 7.29 -15.64 -8.59
N ALA A 179 7.45 -14.64 -7.71
CA ALA A 179 6.36 -13.78 -7.27
C ALA A 179 6.51 -12.36 -7.84
N CYS A 180 5.50 -11.88 -8.56
CA CYS A 180 5.32 -10.45 -8.80
C CYS A 180 3.84 -10.07 -8.71
N PRO A 181 3.33 -9.75 -7.50
CA PRO A 181 1.92 -9.41 -7.31
C PRO A 181 1.50 -8.09 -7.96
N GLN A 182 2.47 -7.27 -8.37
CA GLN A 182 2.27 -5.93 -8.94
C GLN A 182 2.67 -5.86 -10.42
N CYS A 183 2.85 -7.01 -11.08
CA CYS A 183 3.20 -7.06 -12.51
C CYS A 183 1.97 -7.36 -13.36
N THR A 184 1.90 -6.70 -14.52
CA THR A 184 0.98 -7.07 -15.60
C THR A 184 1.41 -8.37 -16.29
N PRO A 185 0.53 -9.03 -17.06
CA PRO A 185 0.90 -10.20 -17.86
C PRO A 185 2.05 -9.92 -18.84
N GLN A 186 2.06 -8.72 -19.43
CA GLN A 186 3.13 -8.29 -20.34
C GLN A 186 4.47 -8.14 -19.60
N GLU A 187 4.49 -7.44 -18.47
CA GLU A 187 5.71 -7.29 -17.66
C GLU A 187 6.25 -8.64 -17.20
N THR A 188 5.37 -9.58 -16.84
CA THR A 188 5.77 -10.94 -16.44
C THR A 188 6.50 -11.67 -17.57
N LYS A 189 5.97 -11.60 -18.80
CA LYS A 189 6.61 -12.17 -20.00
C LYS A 189 7.96 -11.51 -20.29
N GLN A 190 8.03 -10.19 -20.17
CA GLN A 190 9.26 -9.43 -20.39
C GLN A 190 10.33 -9.79 -19.36
N ILE A 191 9.97 -9.90 -18.08
CA ILE A 191 10.86 -10.37 -17.01
C ILE A 191 11.41 -11.76 -17.33
N GLN A 192 10.54 -12.72 -17.67
CA GLN A 192 10.97 -14.08 -18.02
C GLN A 192 11.95 -14.10 -19.21
N ARG A 193 11.72 -13.25 -20.21
CA ARG A 193 12.61 -13.09 -21.36
C ARG A 193 13.97 -12.54 -20.94
N THR A 194 14.01 -11.51 -20.09
CA THR A 194 15.24 -10.94 -19.55
C THR A 194 16.03 -11.96 -18.72
N LEU A 195 15.36 -12.70 -17.82
CA LEU A 195 16.01 -13.74 -17.01
C LEU A 195 16.62 -14.83 -17.89
N SER A 196 15.86 -15.30 -18.89
CA SER A 196 16.34 -16.29 -19.86
C SER A 196 17.55 -15.80 -20.65
N TYR A 197 17.55 -14.52 -21.06
CA TYR A 197 18.67 -13.90 -21.76
C TYR A 197 19.92 -13.83 -20.88
N VAL A 198 19.79 -13.38 -19.63
CA VAL A 198 20.91 -13.28 -18.67
C VAL A 198 21.46 -14.66 -18.34
N GLN A 199 20.61 -15.66 -18.12
CA GLN A 199 21.03 -17.02 -17.83
C GLN A 199 21.86 -17.63 -18.97
N ARG A 200 21.49 -17.37 -20.23
CA ARG A 200 22.19 -17.90 -21.41
C ARG A 200 23.48 -17.15 -21.74
N ASN A 201 23.48 -15.83 -21.64
CA ASN A 201 24.59 -14.99 -22.09
C ASN A 201 25.57 -14.60 -20.97
N PHE A 202 25.14 -14.64 -19.71
CA PHE A 202 25.91 -14.20 -18.53
C PHE A 202 25.80 -15.23 -17.37
N PRO A 203 26.14 -16.51 -17.60
CA PRO A 203 25.88 -17.59 -16.63
C PRO A 203 26.65 -17.42 -15.31
N GLN A 204 27.86 -16.85 -15.36
CA GLN A 204 28.67 -16.62 -14.15
C GLN A 204 28.05 -15.55 -13.25
N GLN A 205 27.60 -14.44 -13.83
CA GLN A 205 26.92 -13.35 -13.11
C GLN A 205 25.56 -13.83 -12.59
N TRP A 206 24.84 -14.60 -13.40
CA TRP A 206 23.57 -15.22 -13.00
C TRP A 206 23.72 -16.07 -11.74
N ALA A 207 24.72 -16.95 -11.69
CA ALA A 207 24.97 -17.79 -10.52
C ALA A 207 25.24 -16.97 -9.24
N LYS A 208 25.99 -15.86 -9.35
CA LYS A 208 26.22 -14.94 -8.24
C LYS A 208 24.93 -14.26 -7.78
N ILE A 209 24.10 -13.78 -8.72
CA ILE A 209 22.82 -13.13 -8.42
C ILE A 209 21.88 -14.10 -7.70
N VAL A 210 21.71 -15.32 -8.21
CA VAL A 210 20.88 -16.34 -7.55
C VAL A 210 21.39 -16.59 -6.13
N ARG A 211 22.69 -16.77 -5.94
CA ARG A 211 23.28 -16.96 -4.60
C ARG A 211 23.01 -15.78 -3.66
N GLN A 212 22.99 -14.55 -4.18
CA GLN A 212 22.79 -13.34 -3.38
C GLN A 212 21.32 -13.11 -3.00
N TYR A 213 20.37 -13.45 -3.86
CA TYR A 213 18.96 -13.07 -3.71
C TYR A 213 17.99 -14.23 -3.45
N SER A 214 18.41 -15.47 -3.68
CA SER A 214 17.62 -16.68 -3.41
C SER A 214 17.88 -17.28 -2.03
N GLY A 215 18.67 -16.61 -1.19
CA GLY A 215 18.84 -16.90 0.24
C GLY A 215 17.65 -16.47 1.09
#